data_AF-A0A7J4K0R6-F1
#
_entry.id   AF-A0A7J4K0R6-F1
#
_cell.length_a   1.000
_cell.length_b   1.000
_cell.length_c   1.000
_cell.angle_alpha   90.00
_cell.angle_beta   90.00
_cell.angle_gamma   90.00
#
_symmetry.space_group_name_H-M   'P 1'
#
loop_
_entity.id
_entity.type
_entity.pdbx_description
1 polymer ?
#
loop_
_entity_poly.entity_id
_entity_poly.type
_entity_poly.pdbx_seq_one_letter_code
_entity_poly.pdbx_strand_id
1 'polypeptide(L)'
;MLFGTSGIRGLYGEFVNEKLAMGIANLFAEKDVVIARDTRTTGESLAFAAISGVLARGRNAIYIDIAPTPTLALATKKYKCRGIMITASHNPPEYNGLKLFANGVEVSRKVEREVESEFNKGMRLSIAKWDVLGKLGQYDNAIAKHKKMIIGLVNSSIIKKKRPKVVIDPNGAGAVITASLLQEIGCETVSINDGLRGFERASEPNAENLKGLAAKVRELKADLGIGHDGDADRTVVVDEKGEVLPLDVQLAIMIEHELGKARARKKEATVVSTVEASLCVREAIE
;
A
#
# COMPACT_ATOMS: atom_id res chain seq x y z
N MET A 1 3.23 24.28 2.05
CA MET A 1 2.79 23.23 1.12
C MET A 1 2.40 22.02 1.95
N LEU A 2 1.17 21.53 1.83
CA LEU A 2 0.66 20.40 2.62
C LEU A 2 1.06 19.06 1.99
N PHE A 3 0.94 18.94 0.67
CA PHE A 3 1.24 17.70 -0.06
C PHE A 3 2.70 17.63 -0.48
N GLY A 4 3.38 16.53 -0.10
CA GLY A 4 4.75 16.21 -0.49
C GLY A 4 4.81 15.33 -1.75
N THR A 5 5.87 14.54 -1.91
CA THR A 5 6.04 13.66 -3.07
C THR A 5 4.95 12.59 -3.19
N SER A 6 4.44 12.08 -2.07
CA SER A 6 3.33 11.12 -2.01
C SER A 6 2.48 11.40 -0.76
N GLY A 7 1.40 12.18 -0.97
CA GLY A 7 0.47 12.59 0.07
C GLY A 7 1.01 13.62 1.07
N ILE A 8 0.22 13.86 2.12
CA ILE A 8 0.61 14.65 3.30
C ILE A 8 1.34 13.71 4.25
N ARG A 9 2.50 14.10 4.78
CA ARG A 9 3.24 13.34 5.79
C ARG A 9 3.88 14.26 6.82
N GLY A 10 3.95 13.82 8.07
CA GLY A 10 4.66 14.54 9.13
C GLY A 10 4.50 13.87 10.48
N LEU A 11 5.16 14.46 11.49
CA LEU A 11 5.06 14.01 12.88
C LEU A 11 3.61 14.10 13.37
N TYR A 12 3.15 13.03 13.99
CA TYR A 12 1.83 13.00 14.61
C TYR A 12 1.78 13.91 15.83
N GLY A 13 0.68 14.64 16.02
CA GLY A 13 0.49 15.60 17.11
C GLY A 13 1.08 16.99 16.82
N GLU A 14 2.03 17.10 15.90
CA GLU A 14 2.56 18.37 15.42
C GLU A 14 1.90 18.75 14.09
N PHE A 15 2.38 18.20 12.97
CA PHE A 15 1.89 18.54 11.65
C PHE A 15 0.67 17.70 11.25
N VAL A 16 0.72 16.39 11.49
CA VAL A 16 -0.40 15.48 11.20
C VAL A 16 -1.18 15.23 12.48
N ASN A 17 -2.47 15.56 12.45
CA ASN A 17 -3.38 15.39 13.58
C ASN A 17 -4.82 15.20 13.07
N GLU A 18 -5.75 14.95 13.99
CA GLU A 18 -7.15 14.66 13.70
C GLU A 18 -7.84 15.82 12.99
N LYS A 19 -7.50 17.07 13.36
CA LYS A 19 -8.06 18.27 12.70
C LYS A 19 -7.67 18.31 11.22
N LEU A 20 -6.40 18.05 10.92
CA LEU A 20 -5.93 17.97 9.54
C LEU A 20 -6.62 16.81 8.80
N ALA A 21 -6.68 15.62 9.39
CA ALA A 21 -7.31 14.45 8.77
C ALA A 21 -8.80 14.69 8.46
N MET A 22 -9.56 15.22 9.42
CA MET A 22 -10.96 15.57 9.25
C MET A 22 -11.17 16.64 8.16
N GLY A 23 -10.36 17.70 8.17
CA GLY A 23 -10.48 18.79 7.21
C GLY A 23 -10.16 18.37 5.79
N ILE A 24 -9.06 17.66 5.59
CA ILE A 24 -8.67 17.11 4.28
C ILE A 24 -9.73 16.14 3.77
N ALA A 25 -10.24 15.25 4.62
CA ALA A 25 -11.26 14.29 4.23
C ALA A 25 -12.59 14.95 3.84
N ASN A 26 -13.03 15.98 4.57
CA ASN A 26 -14.25 16.74 4.24
C ASN A 26 -14.13 17.45 2.88
N LEU A 27 -13.01 18.14 2.65
CA LEU A 27 -12.74 18.85 1.39
C LEU A 27 -12.62 17.87 0.21
N PHE A 28 -12.02 16.71 0.47
CA PHE A 28 -11.86 15.67 -0.55
C PHE A 28 -13.14 14.83 -0.77
N ALA A 29 -14.17 14.90 0.06
CA ALA A 29 -15.37 14.06 -0.09
C ALA A 29 -16.39 14.62 -1.12
N GLU A 30 -16.04 14.62 -2.41
CA GLU A 30 -17.02 14.90 -3.49
C GLU A 30 -17.90 13.69 -3.84
N LYS A 31 -17.41 12.49 -3.51
CA LYS A 31 -18.09 11.19 -3.67
C LYS A 31 -17.98 10.44 -2.35
N ASP A 32 -18.59 9.27 -2.28
CA ASP A 32 -18.29 8.31 -1.23
C ASP A 32 -16.78 8.04 -1.19
N VAL A 33 -16.27 7.76 0.01
CA VAL A 33 -14.83 7.66 0.27
C VAL A 33 -14.53 6.33 0.93
N VAL A 34 -13.62 5.56 0.33
CA VAL A 34 -13.04 4.40 0.99
C VAL A 34 -11.83 4.82 1.82
N ILE A 35 -11.70 4.31 3.03
CA ILE A 35 -10.65 4.67 3.98
C ILE A 35 -9.98 3.40 4.48
N ALA A 36 -8.65 3.39 4.43
CA ALA A 36 -7.82 2.33 4.99
C ALA A 36 -6.61 2.96 5.71
N ARG A 37 -5.94 2.17 6.52
CA ARG A 37 -4.73 2.56 7.22
C ARG A 37 -3.67 1.47 7.16
N ASP A 38 -2.41 1.84 7.37
CA ASP A 38 -1.38 0.89 7.75
C ASP A 38 -1.47 0.55 9.27
N THR A 39 -0.46 -0.15 9.79
CA THR A 39 -0.43 -0.61 11.18
C THR A 39 0.05 0.45 12.17
N ARG A 40 0.37 1.69 11.74
CA ARG A 40 0.86 2.74 12.65
C ARG A 40 -0.13 2.96 13.79
N THR A 41 0.41 3.07 15.01
CA THR A 41 -0.38 3.25 16.25
C THR A 41 -1.34 4.43 16.18
N THR A 42 -0.96 5.49 15.48
CA THR A 42 -1.76 6.73 15.32
C THR A 42 -2.82 6.64 14.22
N GLY A 43 -2.77 5.59 13.39
CA GLY A 43 -3.59 5.47 12.19
C GLY A 43 -5.09 5.32 12.48
N GLU A 44 -5.46 4.66 13.58
CA GLU A 44 -6.86 4.49 13.95
C GLU A 44 -7.54 5.84 14.26
N SER A 45 -6.92 6.66 15.11
CA SER A 45 -7.43 8.01 15.45
C SER A 45 -7.60 8.89 14.20
N LEU A 46 -6.58 8.93 13.35
CA LEU A 46 -6.60 9.69 12.11
C LEU A 46 -7.66 9.18 11.12
N ALA A 47 -7.85 7.86 11.03
CA ALA A 47 -8.88 7.26 10.18
C ALA A 47 -10.29 7.65 10.65
N PHE A 48 -10.57 7.60 11.96
CA PHE A 48 -11.86 8.01 12.50
C PHE A 48 -12.12 9.51 12.34
N ALA A 49 -11.08 10.35 12.47
CA ALA A 49 -11.18 11.78 12.18
C ALA A 49 -11.50 12.02 10.69
N ALA A 50 -10.82 11.32 9.78
CA ALA A 50 -11.12 11.38 8.35
C ALA A 50 -12.55 10.92 8.04
N ILE A 51 -12.98 9.78 8.61
CA ILE A 51 -14.37 9.29 8.51
C ILE A 51 -15.35 10.39 8.94
N SER A 52 -15.16 10.98 10.13
CA SER A 52 -16.00 12.07 10.62
C SER A 52 -16.11 13.22 9.61
N GLY A 53 -14.99 13.62 9.02
CA GLY A 53 -14.95 14.65 7.97
C GLY A 53 -15.77 14.29 6.73
N VAL A 54 -15.71 13.05 6.27
CA VAL A 54 -16.49 12.53 5.14
C VAL A 54 -17.99 12.50 5.46
N LEU A 55 -18.37 11.97 6.62
CA LEU A 55 -19.78 11.88 7.02
C LEU A 55 -20.40 13.26 7.19
N ALA A 56 -19.65 14.19 7.82
CA ALA A 56 -20.05 15.58 7.98
C ALA A 56 -20.29 16.30 6.64
N ARG A 57 -19.60 15.87 5.56
CA ARG A 57 -19.83 16.38 4.20
C ARG A 57 -21.12 15.86 3.56
N GLY A 58 -21.79 14.89 4.17
CA GLY A 58 -22.95 14.21 3.60
C GLY A 58 -22.58 13.10 2.61
N ARG A 59 -21.35 12.55 2.68
CA ARG A 59 -20.89 11.42 1.86
C ARG A 59 -20.71 10.17 2.69
N ASN A 60 -20.89 8.99 2.10
CA ASN A 60 -20.66 7.76 2.83
C ASN A 60 -19.17 7.46 2.95
N ALA A 61 -18.76 7.00 4.12
CA ALA A 61 -17.43 6.47 4.36
C ALA A 61 -17.49 4.94 4.35
N ILE A 62 -16.55 4.31 3.67
CA ILE A 62 -16.38 2.86 3.63
C ILE A 62 -15.04 2.55 4.28
N TYR A 63 -15.06 1.94 5.46
CA TYR A 63 -13.85 1.64 6.22
C TYR A 63 -13.39 0.21 6.00
N ILE A 64 -12.15 0.07 5.51
CA ILE A 64 -11.46 -1.23 5.35
C ILE A 64 -10.66 -1.59 6.62
N ASP A 65 -10.34 -0.61 7.45
CA ASP A 65 -9.35 -0.73 8.53
C ASP A 65 -7.92 -0.98 7.99
N ILE A 66 -7.19 -1.98 8.50
CA ILE A 66 -5.82 -2.27 8.09
C ILE A 66 -5.82 -2.91 6.71
N ALA A 67 -5.19 -2.25 5.74
CA ALA A 67 -4.98 -2.83 4.42
C ALA A 67 -3.77 -2.23 3.70
N PRO A 68 -3.11 -2.98 2.81
CA PRO A 68 -2.09 -2.42 1.93
C PRO A 68 -2.61 -1.25 1.09
N THR A 69 -1.77 -0.25 0.81
CA THR A 69 -2.09 0.86 -0.09
C THR A 69 -2.65 0.38 -1.45
N PRO A 70 -2.10 -0.67 -2.10
CA PRO A 70 -2.67 -1.21 -3.33
C PRO A 70 -4.11 -1.75 -3.17
N THR A 71 -4.48 -2.26 -2.00
CA THR A 71 -5.85 -2.72 -1.71
C THR A 71 -6.84 -1.55 -1.77
N LEU A 72 -6.50 -0.44 -1.11
CA LEU A 72 -7.31 0.79 -1.15
C LEU A 72 -7.44 1.29 -2.59
N ALA A 73 -6.33 1.37 -3.32
CA ALA A 73 -6.32 1.81 -4.71
C ALA A 73 -7.31 0.97 -5.55
N LEU A 74 -7.23 -0.36 -5.50
CA LEU A 74 -8.15 -1.24 -6.19
C LEU A 74 -9.62 -1.01 -5.80
N ALA A 75 -9.90 -0.74 -4.53
CA ALA A 75 -11.24 -0.40 -4.07
C ALA A 75 -11.76 0.89 -4.74
N THR A 76 -10.95 1.95 -4.81
CA THR A 76 -11.38 3.22 -5.46
C THR A 76 -11.80 3.02 -6.91
N LYS A 77 -11.05 2.22 -7.68
CA LYS A 77 -11.37 1.90 -9.08
C LYS A 77 -12.65 1.11 -9.20
N LYS A 78 -12.83 0.09 -8.35
CA LYS A 78 -14.00 -0.81 -8.39
C LYS A 78 -15.30 -0.08 -8.04
N TYR A 79 -15.27 0.75 -7.00
CA TYR A 79 -16.46 1.44 -6.49
C TYR A 79 -16.68 2.83 -7.09
N LYS A 80 -15.77 3.28 -7.98
CA LYS A 80 -15.80 4.62 -8.59
C LYS A 80 -15.88 5.73 -7.53
N CYS A 81 -15.24 5.49 -6.39
CA CYS A 81 -15.23 6.34 -5.20
C CYS A 81 -13.86 7.03 -5.04
N ARG A 82 -13.77 7.94 -4.08
CA ARG A 82 -12.49 8.52 -3.65
C ARG A 82 -11.86 7.62 -2.57
N GLY A 83 -10.56 7.73 -2.36
CA GLY A 83 -9.84 6.94 -1.36
C GLY A 83 -8.92 7.78 -0.49
N ILE A 84 -8.87 7.49 0.81
CA ILE A 84 -7.90 8.08 1.72
C ILE A 84 -7.12 6.95 2.39
N MET A 85 -5.82 6.90 2.15
CA MET A 85 -4.91 6.00 2.85
C MET A 85 -4.27 6.76 4.01
N ILE A 86 -4.46 6.28 5.23
CA ILE A 86 -3.77 6.79 6.42
C ILE A 86 -2.45 6.06 6.56
N THR A 87 -1.36 6.71 6.16
CA THR A 87 -0.02 6.13 6.16
C THR A 87 1.06 7.20 5.97
N ALA A 88 2.27 6.94 6.47
CA ALA A 88 3.49 7.60 6.02
C ALA A 88 4.48 6.62 5.34
N SER A 89 4.01 5.50 4.78
CA SER A 89 4.81 4.51 4.05
C SER A 89 6.05 4.06 4.85
N HIS A 90 7.27 4.29 4.38
CA HIS A 90 8.51 3.93 5.09
C HIS A 90 8.94 4.86 6.23
N ASN A 91 8.28 6.00 6.44
CA ASN A 91 8.75 6.95 7.45
C ASN A 91 8.77 6.31 8.87
N PRO A 92 9.56 6.84 9.81
CA PRO A 92 9.60 6.33 11.19
C PRO A 92 8.22 6.28 11.87
N PRO A 93 8.04 5.45 12.93
CA PRO A 93 6.73 5.19 13.55
C PRO A 93 5.96 6.43 14.05
N GLU A 94 6.67 7.48 14.46
CA GLU A 94 6.13 8.76 14.93
C GLU A 94 5.52 9.63 13.82
N TYR A 95 5.80 9.29 12.56
CA TYR A 95 5.17 9.92 11.40
C TYR A 95 3.83 9.27 11.08
N ASN A 96 2.91 10.04 10.52
CA ASN A 96 1.77 9.51 9.78
C ASN A 96 1.39 10.48 8.65
N GLY A 97 0.31 10.19 7.94
CA GLY A 97 -0.04 10.95 6.75
C GLY A 97 -1.34 10.55 6.11
N LEU A 98 -1.67 11.24 5.02
CA LEU A 98 -2.83 10.99 4.19
C LEU A 98 -2.40 10.99 2.72
N LYS A 99 -2.56 9.85 2.03
CA LYS A 99 -2.48 9.77 0.57
C LYS A 99 -3.90 9.78 0.00
N LEU A 100 -4.13 10.56 -1.06
CA LEU A 100 -5.44 10.70 -1.68
C LEU A 100 -5.49 9.91 -2.98
N PHE A 101 -6.54 9.11 -3.17
CA PHE A 101 -6.70 8.21 -4.31
C PHE A 101 -8.00 8.45 -5.06
N ALA A 102 -7.96 8.22 -6.38
CA ALA A 102 -9.15 8.08 -7.22
C ALA A 102 -8.84 7.15 -8.39
N ASN A 103 -9.82 6.33 -8.79
CA ASN A 103 -9.71 5.45 -9.96
C ASN A 103 -8.50 4.49 -9.96
N GLY A 104 -8.00 4.11 -8.79
CA GLY A 104 -6.89 3.18 -8.65
C GLY A 104 -5.49 3.79 -8.65
N VAL A 105 -5.39 5.11 -8.63
CA VAL A 105 -4.10 5.83 -8.59
C VAL A 105 -4.16 6.97 -7.56
N GLU A 106 -3.00 7.43 -7.11
CA GLU A 106 -2.91 8.68 -6.36
C GLU A 106 -3.47 9.83 -7.22
N VAL A 107 -4.18 10.77 -6.60
CA VAL A 107 -4.78 11.90 -7.32
C VAL A 107 -3.70 12.80 -7.90
N SER A 108 -4.05 13.53 -8.97
CA SER A 108 -3.10 14.43 -9.61
C SER A 108 -2.73 15.62 -8.72
N ARG A 109 -1.57 16.21 -8.98
CA ARG A 109 -1.12 17.46 -8.34
C ARG A 109 -2.13 18.60 -8.40
N LYS A 110 -2.98 18.62 -9.44
CA LYS A 110 -4.07 19.60 -9.55
C LYS A 110 -5.07 19.43 -8.42
N VAL A 111 -5.54 18.19 -8.18
CA VAL A 111 -6.52 17.88 -7.12
C VAL A 111 -5.92 18.14 -5.74
N GLU A 112 -4.65 17.77 -5.51
CA GLU A 112 -3.95 18.08 -4.26
C GLU A 112 -3.91 19.59 -3.97
N ARG A 113 -3.56 20.40 -4.98
CA ARG A 113 -3.52 21.87 -4.86
C ARG A 113 -4.89 22.48 -4.62
N GLU A 114 -5.94 21.93 -5.22
CA GLU A 114 -7.32 22.36 -4.98
C GLU A 114 -7.72 22.12 -3.52
N VAL A 115 -7.49 20.92 -3.00
CA VAL A 115 -7.75 20.58 -1.59
C VAL A 115 -6.92 21.44 -0.65
N GLU A 116 -5.63 21.62 -0.94
CA GLU A 116 -4.73 22.46 -0.14
C GLU A 116 -5.15 23.94 -0.13
N SER A 117 -5.55 24.48 -1.29
CA SER A 117 -5.99 25.87 -1.38
C SER A 117 -7.22 26.13 -0.51
N GLU A 118 -8.20 25.23 -0.55
CA GLU A 118 -9.40 25.35 0.29
C GLU A 118 -9.10 25.16 1.77
N PHE A 119 -8.18 24.26 2.12
CA PHE A 119 -7.75 24.07 3.50
C PHE A 119 -7.10 25.34 4.06
N ASN A 120 -6.18 25.95 3.29
CA ASN A 120 -5.43 27.15 3.70
C ASN A 120 -6.29 28.42 3.80
N LYS A 121 -7.47 28.47 3.17
CA LYS A 121 -8.43 29.59 3.30
C LYS A 121 -9.13 29.66 4.66
N GLY A 122 -8.78 28.80 5.61
CA GLY A 122 -9.28 28.86 6.98
C GLY A 122 -10.33 27.79 7.33
N MET A 123 -10.26 26.61 6.70
CA MET A 123 -11.05 25.41 7.04
C MET A 123 -12.55 25.69 7.26
N ARG A 124 -13.24 26.24 6.26
CA ARG A 124 -14.70 26.22 6.22
C ARG A 124 -15.16 24.83 5.77
N LEU A 125 -15.23 23.91 6.72
CA LEU A 125 -15.81 22.59 6.46
C LEU A 125 -17.20 22.78 5.87
N SER A 126 -17.50 22.05 4.80
CA SER A 126 -18.86 21.99 4.33
C SER A 126 -19.59 20.92 5.10
N ILE A 127 -20.45 21.38 6.01
CA ILE A 127 -21.27 20.54 6.86
C ILE A 127 -22.63 20.40 6.21
N ALA A 128 -23.03 19.17 5.94
CA ALA A 128 -24.35 18.83 5.42
C ALA A 128 -25.41 19.02 6.52
N LYS A 129 -26.69 19.11 6.11
CA LYS A 129 -27.79 19.17 7.08
C LYS A 129 -27.88 17.87 7.87
N TRP A 130 -28.39 17.95 9.09
CA TRP A 130 -28.44 16.84 10.05
C TRP A 130 -29.15 15.59 9.51
N ASP A 131 -30.15 15.78 8.64
CA ASP A 131 -31.01 14.75 8.04
C ASP A 131 -30.39 14.05 6.82
N VAL A 132 -29.25 14.55 6.34
CA VAL A 132 -28.55 14.02 5.14
C VAL A 132 -27.06 13.76 5.40
N LEU A 133 -26.68 13.55 6.66
CA LEU A 133 -25.33 13.09 6.98
C LEU A 133 -25.03 11.74 6.33
N GLY A 134 -23.77 11.55 5.97
CA GLY A 134 -23.31 10.29 5.41
C GLY A 134 -23.37 9.14 6.40
N LYS A 135 -23.25 7.92 5.89
CA LYS A 135 -23.20 6.70 6.71
C LYS A 135 -21.82 6.06 6.66
N LEU A 136 -21.41 5.46 7.78
CA LEU A 136 -20.25 4.58 7.84
C LEU A 136 -20.67 3.15 7.46
N GLY A 137 -20.01 2.59 6.45
CA GLY A 137 -20.07 1.17 6.12
C GLY A 137 -18.71 0.51 6.35
N GLN A 138 -18.72 -0.81 6.55
CA GLN A 138 -17.50 -1.63 6.57
C GLN A 138 -17.30 -2.35 5.25
N TYR A 139 -16.05 -2.64 4.90
CA TYR A 139 -15.72 -3.36 3.67
C TYR A 139 -14.75 -4.53 3.90
N ASP A 140 -15.29 -5.57 4.53
CA ASP A 140 -14.53 -6.73 5.00
C ASP A 140 -13.89 -7.58 3.86
N ASN A 141 -14.38 -7.42 2.63
CA ASN A 141 -13.95 -8.25 1.49
C ASN A 141 -12.89 -7.56 0.60
N ALA A 142 -12.31 -6.44 1.04
CA ALA A 142 -11.30 -5.72 0.26
C ALA A 142 -10.04 -6.59 0.01
N ILE A 143 -9.51 -7.19 1.07
CA ILE A 143 -8.31 -8.02 1.04
C ILE A 143 -8.52 -9.25 0.16
N ALA A 144 -9.61 -10.00 0.35
CA ALA A 144 -9.88 -11.20 -0.43
C ALA A 144 -10.07 -10.91 -1.93
N LYS A 145 -10.65 -9.76 -2.30
CA LYS A 145 -10.70 -9.33 -3.71
C LYS A 145 -9.34 -8.96 -4.26
N HIS A 146 -8.48 -8.32 -3.48
CA HIS A 146 -7.11 -8.04 -3.86
C HIS A 146 -6.33 -9.35 -4.08
N LYS A 147 -6.41 -10.30 -3.15
CA LYS A 147 -5.84 -11.65 -3.29
C LYS A 147 -6.30 -12.33 -4.58
N LYS A 148 -7.62 -12.38 -4.81
CA LYS A 148 -8.19 -13.03 -5.99
C LYS A 148 -7.67 -12.43 -7.31
N MET A 149 -7.45 -11.12 -7.33
CA MET A 149 -6.87 -10.45 -8.50
C MET A 149 -5.44 -10.93 -8.75
N ILE A 150 -4.58 -10.91 -7.73
CA ILE A 150 -3.18 -11.38 -7.85
C ILE A 150 -3.12 -12.85 -8.26
N ILE A 151 -3.91 -13.71 -7.61
CA ILE A 151 -3.96 -15.16 -7.91
C ILE A 151 -4.36 -15.40 -9.38
N GLY A 152 -5.26 -14.58 -9.92
CA GLY A 152 -5.66 -14.64 -11.34
C GLY A 152 -4.57 -14.25 -12.34
N LEU A 153 -3.47 -13.63 -11.90
CA LEU A 153 -2.35 -13.21 -12.76
C LEU A 153 -1.22 -14.26 -12.83
N VAL A 154 -1.25 -15.28 -11.97
CA VAL A 154 -0.17 -16.26 -11.82
C VAL A 154 -0.64 -17.68 -12.12
N ASN A 155 0.29 -18.54 -12.55
CA ASN A 155 0.00 -19.96 -12.72
C ASN A 155 0.21 -20.70 -11.39
N SER A 156 -0.85 -20.74 -10.58
CA SER A 156 -0.82 -21.41 -9.27
C SER A 156 -0.52 -22.91 -9.34
N SER A 157 -0.78 -23.58 -10.48
CA SER A 157 -0.48 -25.01 -10.62
C SER A 157 1.02 -25.32 -10.59
N ILE A 158 1.83 -24.43 -11.18
CA ILE A 158 3.29 -24.56 -11.19
C ILE A 158 3.83 -24.35 -9.77
N ILE A 159 3.32 -23.34 -9.07
CA ILE A 159 3.73 -23.00 -7.70
C ILE A 159 3.35 -24.13 -6.74
N LYS A 160 2.12 -24.64 -6.82
CA LYS A 160 1.64 -25.80 -6.04
C LYS A 160 2.46 -27.06 -6.27
N LYS A 161 2.98 -27.28 -7.48
CA LYS A 161 3.85 -28.43 -7.77
C LYS A 161 5.22 -28.30 -7.10
N LYS A 162 5.74 -27.07 -7.02
CA LYS A 162 7.06 -26.79 -6.41
C LYS A 162 7.01 -26.66 -4.90
N ARG A 163 5.90 -26.13 -4.35
CA ARG A 163 5.69 -25.88 -2.92
C ARG A 163 6.84 -25.11 -2.26
N PRO A 164 7.22 -23.93 -2.78
CA PRO A 164 8.37 -23.20 -2.26
C PRO A 164 8.13 -22.78 -0.81
N LYS A 165 9.19 -22.83 0.00
CA LYS A 165 9.23 -22.32 1.37
C LYS A 165 9.66 -20.86 1.36
N VAL A 166 8.79 -19.99 1.86
CA VAL A 166 8.97 -18.54 1.81
C VAL A 166 8.92 -17.96 3.23
N VAL A 167 9.95 -17.20 3.61
CA VAL A 167 9.91 -16.39 4.85
C VAL A 167 9.38 -15.00 4.52
N ILE A 168 8.50 -14.47 5.35
CA ILE A 168 7.80 -13.21 5.08
C ILE A 168 8.04 -12.26 6.25
N ASP A 169 8.47 -11.05 5.94
CA ASP A 169 8.62 -9.93 6.87
C ASP A 169 7.70 -8.78 6.40
N PRO A 170 6.42 -8.78 6.79
CA PRO A 170 5.47 -7.79 6.33
C PRO A 170 5.64 -6.43 7.01
N ASN A 171 6.08 -6.41 8.28
CA ASN A 171 6.35 -5.22 9.11
C ASN A 171 5.36 -4.06 8.88
N GLY A 172 4.07 -4.38 8.85
CA GLY A 172 3.05 -3.44 8.39
C GLY A 172 1.83 -4.09 7.76
N ALA A 173 1.17 -3.34 6.87
CA ALA A 173 -0.08 -3.72 6.24
C ALA A 173 0.03 -4.97 5.36
N GLY A 174 1.24 -5.42 5.00
CA GLY A 174 1.46 -6.70 4.32
C GLY A 174 0.99 -7.91 5.15
N ALA A 175 0.92 -7.78 6.48
CA ALA A 175 0.60 -8.87 7.40
C ALA A 175 -0.81 -9.43 7.19
N VAL A 176 -1.76 -8.59 6.74
CA VAL A 176 -3.13 -9.01 6.48
C VAL A 176 -3.32 -9.72 5.13
N ILE A 177 -2.29 -9.78 4.27
CA ILE A 177 -2.42 -10.30 2.91
C ILE A 177 -1.37 -11.35 2.53
N THR A 178 -0.07 -11.07 2.70
CA THR A 178 0.99 -11.73 1.94
C THR A 178 1.09 -13.22 2.26
N ALA A 179 1.13 -13.60 3.54
CA ALA A 179 1.20 -15.00 3.96
C ALA A 179 0.00 -15.80 3.46
N SER A 180 -1.21 -15.31 3.71
CA SER A 180 -2.44 -15.99 3.28
C SER A 180 -2.56 -16.13 1.77
N LEU A 181 -1.98 -15.20 1.00
CA LEU A 181 -1.95 -15.23 -0.46
C LEU A 181 -1.02 -16.31 -0.98
N LEU A 182 0.20 -16.38 -0.43
CA LEU A 182 1.20 -17.35 -0.81
C LEU A 182 0.79 -18.77 -0.43
N GLN A 183 0.17 -18.95 0.72
CA GLN A 183 -0.42 -20.24 1.13
C GLN A 183 -1.51 -20.71 0.15
N GLU A 184 -2.39 -19.83 -0.32
CA GLU A 184 -3.49 -20.17 -1.25
C GLU A 184 -2.97 -20.67 -2.61
N ILE A 185 -1.80 -20.19 -3.03
CA ILE A 185 -1.12 -20.64 -4.26
C ILE A 185 -0.11 -21.77 -4.02
N GLY A 186 -0.04 -22.32 -2.81
CA GLY A 186 0.69 -23.56 -2.49
C GLY A 186 2.07 -23.41 -1.89
N CYS A 187 2.49 -22.22 -1.45
CA CYS A 187 3.75 -22.02 -0.75
C CYS A 187 3.65 -22.51 0.71
N GLU A 188 4.76 -23.01 1.25
CA GLU A 188 4.98 -23.09 2.70
C GLU A 188 5.46 -21.72 3.17
N THR A 189 4.85 -21.16 4.21
CA THR A 189 5.15 -19.79 4.64
C THR A 189 5.50 -19.72 6.11
N VAL A 190 6.51 -18.92 6.46
CA VAL A 190 6.80 -18.54 7.84
C VAL A 190 6.86 -17.01 7.91
N SER A 191 6.04 -16.41 8.76
CA SER A 191 6.05 -14.95 8.96
C SER A 191 6.87 -14.58 10.20
N ILE A 192 7.58 -13.46 10.10
CA ILE A 192 8.21 -12.74 11.20
C ILE A 192 7.69 -11.30 11.15
N ASN A 193 7.70 -10.55 12.25
CA ASN A 193 7.29 -9.14 12.25
C ASN A 193 5.86 -8.90 11.71
N ASP A 194 4.89 -9.76 12.06
CA ASP A 194 3.52 -9.73 11.55
C ASP A 194 2.50 -9.08 12.50
N GLY A 195 2.98 -8.35 13.50
CA GLY A 195 2.14 -7.53 14.37
C GLY A 195 1.32 -6.49 13.60
N LEU A 196 0.05 -6.33 13.99
CA LEU A 196 -0.89 -5.38 13.37
C LEU A 196 -0.91 -4.00 14.06
N ARG A 197 0.05 -3.75 14.95
CA ARG A 197 0.16 -2.50 15.71
C ARG A 197 1.61 -2.08 15.84
N GLY A 198 1.96 -0.98 15.15
CA GLY A 198 3.33 -0.50 15.04
C GLY A 198 4.17 -1.30 14.05
N PHE A 199 5.48 -1.12 14.16
CA PHE A 199 6.49 -1.81 13.36
C PHE A 199 7.52 -2.43 14.30
N GLU A 200 8.01 -3.62 13.98
CA GLU A 200 9.01 -4.37 14.77
C GLU A 200 10.44 -4.08 14.31
N ARG A 201 10.59 -3.50 13.12
CA ARG A 201 11.83 -2.90 12.60
C ARG A 201 11.52 -1.58 11.90
N ALA A 202 12.57 -0.82 11.53
CA ALA A 202 12.38 0.34 10.66
C ALA A 202 11.64 -0.06 9.38
N SER A 203 10.69 0.79 8.99
CA SER A 203 9.67 0.45 8.00
C SER A 203 10.25 0.22 6.61
N GLU A 204 11.30 0.96 6.24
CA GLU A 204 11.97 0.78 4.96
C GLU A 204 12.63 -0.62 4.82
N PRO A 205 12.29 -1.43 3.80
CA PRO A 205 12.83 -2.77 3.62
C PRO A 205 14.18 -2.75 2.89
N ASN A 206 15.19 -2.07 3.44
CA ASN A 206 16.55 -2.10 2.90
C ASN A 206 17.37 -3.26 3.50
N ALA A 207 18.58 -3.50 2.96
CA ALA A 207 19.42 -4.63 3.39
C ALA A 207 19.77 -4.60 4.89
N GLU A 208 19.94 -3.41 5.47
CA GLU A 208 20.21 -3.24 6.90
C GLU A 208 19.01 -3.70 7.74
N ASN A 209 17.81 -3.24 7.37
CA ASN A 209 16.58 -3.54 8.10
C ASN A 209 16.10 -4.99 7.88
N LEU A 210 16.48 -5.62 6.77
CA LEU A 210 16.10 -7.01 6.43
C LEU A 210 17.08 -8.08 6.94
N LYS A 211 18.06 -7.73 7.79
CA LYS A 211 18.99 -8.70 8.40
C LYS A 211 18.27 -9.85 9.13
N GLY A 212 17.17 -9.54 9.82
CA GLY A 212 16.34 -10.55 10.50
C GLY A 212 15.71 -11.54 9.52
N LEU A 213 15.13 -11.04 8.42
CA LEU A 213 14.59 -11.85 7.33
C LEU A 213 15.67 -12.73 6.72
N ALA A 214 16.82 -12.15 6.35
CA ALA A 214 17.95 -12.87 5.77
C ALA A 214 18.48 -13.99 6.67
N ALA A 215 18.63 -13.71 7.97
CA ALA A 215 19.01 -14.72 8.95
C ALA A 215 17.98 -15.86 9.01
N LYS A 216 16.69 -15.52 9.02
CA LYS A 216 15.61 -16.51 9.11
C LYS A 216 15.49 -17.37 7.85
N VAL A 217 15.73 -16.80 6.67
CA VAL A 217 15.81 -17.55 5.40
C VAL A 217 16.89 -18.62 5.47
N ARG A 218 18.11 -18.25 5.90
CA ARG A 218 19.23 -19.21 6.07
C ARG A 218 18.94 -20.27 7.13
N GLU A 219 18.45 -19.84 8.30
CA GLU A 219 18.11 -20.73 9.43
C GLU A 219 17.12 -21.82 9.00
N LEU A 220 16.07 -21.43 8.26
CA LEU A 220 15.00 -22.33 7.84
C LEU A 220 15.28 -23.03 6.51
N LYS A 221 16.40 -22.73 5.86
CA LYS A 221 16.73 -23.15 4.49
C LYS A 221 15.56 -22.91 3.54
N ALA A 222 14.98 -21.71 3.62
CA ALA A 222 13.87 -21.31 2.77
C ALA A 222 14.36 -20.99 1.35
N ASP A 223 13.48 -21.14 0.36
CA ASP A 223 13.78 -20.88 -1.05
C ASP A 223 13.93 -19.37 -1.34
N LEU A 224 13.21 -18.53 -0.58
CA LEU A 224 13.36 -17.08 -0.60
C LEU A 224 12.73 -16.40 0.63
N GLY A 225 13.08 -15.13 0.82
CA GLY A 225 12.42 -14.20 1.72
C GLY A 225 11.69 -13.07 0.99
N ILE A 226 10.61 -12.55 1.58
CA ILE A 226 9.85 -11.40 1.09
C ILE A 226 9.70 -10.38 2.21
N GLY A 227 10.26 -9.18 2.03
CA GLY A 227 10.12 -8.04 2.93
C GLY A 227 9.22 -6.95 2.35
N HIS A 228 8.39 -6.33 3.18
CA HIS A 228 7.56 -5.17 2.81
C HIS A 228 7.92 -3.90 3.60
N ASP A 229 7.48 -2.77 3.07
CA ASP A 229 7.37 -1.52 3.82
C ASP A 229 6.01 -1.38 4.51
N GLY A 230 5.84 -0.32 5.32
CA GLY A 230 4.73 -0.18 6.26
C GLY A 230 3.33 -0.27 5.65
N ASP A 231 3.12 0.29 4.45
CA ASP A 231 1.85 0.21 3.72
C ASP A 231 1.84 -0.82 2.58
N ALA A 232 2.90 -1.63 2.48
CA ALA A 232 3.06 -2.74 1.55
C ALA A 232 2.79 -2.37 0.08
N ASP A 233 3.25 -1.18 -0.34
CA ASP A 233 3.36 -0.82 -1.76
C ASP A 233 4.74 -1.22 -2.34
N ARG A 234 5.73 -1.47 -1.48
CA ARG A 234 7.04 -2.01 -1.86
C ARG A 234 7.24 -3.44 -1.38
N THR A 235 8.04 -4.16 -2.16
CA THR A 235 8.43 -5.55 -1.88
C THR A 235 9.91 -5.70 -2.19
N VAL A 236 10.64 -6.41 -1.33
CA VAL A 236 12.04 -6.74 -1.51
C VAL A 236 12.24 -8.24 -1.32
N VAL A 237 12.93 -8.86 -2.26
CA VAL A 237 13.25 -10.29 -2.23
C VAL A 237 14.61 -10.51 -1.59
N VAL A 238 14.70 -11.58 -0.81
CA VAL A 238 15.94 -12.13 -0.27
C VAL A 238 16.12 -13.54 -0.85
N ASP A 239 17.28 -13.86 -1.40
CA ASP A 239 17.54 -15.19 -1.99
C ASP A 239 17.74 -16.28 -0.93
N GLU A 240 17.95 -17.53 -1.36
CA GLU A 240 18.15 -18.69 -0.49
C GLU A 240 19.44 -18.61 0.36
N LYS A 241 20.39 -17.76 -0.02
CA LYS A 241 21.63 -17.50 0.72
C LYS A 241 21.44 -16.39 1.75
N GLY A 242 20.27 -15.76 1.77
CA GLY A 242 19.97 -14.63 2.63
C GLY A 242 20.59 -13.33 2.14
N GLU A 243 20.85 -13.20 0.84
CA GLU A 243 21.29 -11.96 0.20
C GLU A 243 20.07 -11.16 -0.27
N VAL A 244 20.07 -9.87 0.02
CA VAL A 244 18.97 -8.96 -0.37
C VAL A 244 19.17 -8.58 -1.82
N LEU A 245 18.21 -8.90 -2.70
CA LEU A 245 18.33 -8.59 -4.11
C LEU A 245 18.24 -7.07 -4.34
N PRO A 246 19.15 -6.48 -5.15
CA PRO A 246 18.99 -5.10 -5.60
C PRO A 246 17.64 -4.90 -6.32
N LEU A 247 16.99 -3.75 -6.09
CA LEU A 247 15.65 -3.48 -6.63
C LEU A 247 15.61 -3.52 -8.17
N ASP A 248 16.65 -3.01 -8.84
CA ASP A 248 16.73 -3.03 -10.30
C ASP A 248 16.87 -4.44 -10.87
N VAL A 249 17.51 -5.36 -10.14
CA VAL A 249 17.59 -6.78 -10.52
C VAL A 249 16.21 -7.43 -10.39
N GLN A 250 15.47 -7.14 -9.32
CA GLN A 250 14.09 -7.60 -9.18
C GLN A 250 13.20 -7.05 -10.30
N LEU A 251 13.36 -5.77 -10.65
CA LEU A 251 12.63 -5.14 -11.75
C LEU A 251 12.98 -5.79 -13.10
N ALA A 252 14.27 -6.06 -13.37
CA ALA A 252 14.73 -6.73 -14.58
C ALA A 252 14.09 -8.12 -14.75
N ILE A 253 14.05 -8.95 -13.69
CA ILE A 253 13.39 -10.25 -13.68
C ILE A 253 11.89 -10.12 -14.05
N MET A 254 11.22 -9.11 -13.48
CA MET A 254 9.80 -8.87 -13.76
C MET A 254 9.57 -8.40 -15.20
N ILE A 255 10.46 -7.55 -15.74
CA ILE A 255 10.42 -7.10 -17.13
C ILE A 255 10.59 -8.29 -18.08
N GLU A 256 11.61 -9.12 -17.87
CA GLU A 256 11.87 -10.28 -18.72
C GLU A 256 10.65 -11.22 -18.80
N HIS A 257 10.01 -11.47 -17.65
CA HIS A 257 8.79 -12.28 -17.56
C HIS A 257 7.61 -11.67 -18.32
N GLU A 258 7.33 -10.39 -18.12
CA GLU A 258 6.20 -9.72 -18.78
C GLU A 258 6.43 -9.51 -20.29
N LEU A 259 7.66 -9.21 -20.71
CA LEU A 259 8.04 -9.17 -22.13
C LEU A 259 7.95 -10.56 -22.77
N GLY A 260 8.33 -11.62 -22.06
CA GLY A 260 8.13 -13.00 -22.50
C GLY A 260 6.65 -13.30 -22.79
N LYS A 261 5.73 -12.89 -21.90
CA LYS A 261 4.28 -13.01 -22.13
C LYS A 261 3.80 -12.16 -23.31
N ALA A 262 4.31 -10.94 -23.47
CA ALA A 262 3.95 -10.05 -24.57
C ALA A 262 4.37 -10.65 -25.93
N ARG A 263 5.62 -11.14 -26.03
CA ARG A 263 6.15 -11.85 -27.21
C ARG A 263 5.30 -13.08 -27.55
N ALA A 264 4.98 -13.92 -26.56
CA ALA A 264 4.11 -15.08 -26.76
C ALA A 264 2.70 -14.71 -27.28
N ARG A 265 2.22 -13.50 -26.96
CA ARG A 265 0.93 -12.94 -27.42
C ARG A 265 1.05 -12.10 -28.69
N LYS A 266 2.26 -11.96 -29.26
CA LYS A 266 2.58 -11.07 -30.39
C LYS A 266 2.10 -9.64 -30.15
N LYS A 267 2.31 -9.12 -28.94
CA LYS A 267 1.97 -7.75 -28.56
C LYS A 267 3.24 -6.93 -28.37
N GLU A 268 3.18 -5.68 -28.82
CA GLU A 268 4.15 -4.67 -28.40
C GLU A 268 3.96 -4.34 -26.91
N ALA A 269 5.06 -4.07 -26.24
CA ALA A 269 5.10 -3.69 -24.85
C ALA A 269 6.10 -2.55 -24.67
N THR A 270 5.75 -1.60 -23.82
CA THR A 270 6.61 -0.46 -23.47
C THR A 270 6.91 -0.54 -21.99
N VAL A 271 8.19 -0.46 -21.64
CA VAL A 271 8.65 -0.37 -20.25
C VAL A 271 8.93 1.09 -19.93
N VAL A 272 8.41 1.56 -18.79
CA VAL A 272 8.68 2.91 -18.27
C VAL A 272 9.42 2.75 -16.95
N SER A 273 10.57 3.40 -16.83
CA SER A 273 11.40 3.41 -15.62
C SER A 273 11.93 4.82 -15.36
N THR A 274 12.58 5.03 -14.21
CA THR A 274 13.25 6.29 -13.90
C THR A 274 14.64 6.35 -14.56
N VAL A 275 15.23 7.54 -14.63
CA VAL A 275 16.55 7.74 -15.28
C VAL A 275 17.70 7.16 -14.47
N GLU A 276 17.48 6.88 -13.18
CA GLU A 276 18.45 6.32 -12.24
C GLU A 276 18.52 4.79 -12.29
N ALA A 277 17.63 4.12 -13.03
CA ALA A 277 17.60 2.66 -13.11
C ALA A 277 18.89 2.09 -13.70
N SER A 278 19.41 1.03 -13.09
CA SER A 278 20.62 0.32 -13.51
C SER A 278 20.55 -0.22 -14.95
N LEU A 279 21.73 -0.39 -15.57
CA LEU A 279 21.89 -0.97 -16.90
C LEU A 279 21.25 -2.36 -17.05
N CYS A 280 21.15 -3.14 -15.97
CA CYS A 280 20.48 -4.45 -16.01
C CYS A 280 19.00 -4.37 -16.43
N VAL A 281 18.32 -3.24 -16.17
CA VAL A 281 16.94 -3.00 -16.63
C VAL A 281 16.89 -2.86 -18.15
N ARG A 282 17.92 -2.24 -18.74
CA ARG A 282 18.05 -2.10 -20.19
C ARG A 282 18.41 -3.43 -20.85
N GLU A 283 19.35 -4.17 -20.26
CA GLU A 283 19.74 -5.51 -20.73
C GLU A 283 18.56 -6.49 -20.72
N ALA A 284 17.60 -6.36 -19.79
CA ALA A 284 16.40 -7.20 -19.77
C ALA A 284 15.37 -6.87 -20.87
N ILE A 285 15.49 -5.71 -21.53
CA ILE A 285 14.60 -5.26 -22.61
C ILE A 285 15.15 -5.68 -23.99
N GLU A 286 16.48 -5.61 -24.15
CA GLU A 286 17.22 -5.92 -25.38
C GLU A 286 17.25 -7.44 -25.68
#